data_AF-A0A9X5CIM2-F1
#
_entry.id   AF-A0A9X5CIM2-F1
#
_cell.length_a   1.000
_cell.length_b   1.000
_cell.length_c   1.000
_cell.angle_alpha   90.00
_cell.angle_beta   90.00
_cell.angle_gamma   90.00
#
_symmetry.space_group_name_H-M   'P 1'
#
loop_
_entity.id
_entity.type
_entity.pdbx_description
1 polymer ?
#
loop_
_entity_poly.entity_id
_entity_poly.type
_entity_poly.pdbx_seq_one_letter_code
_entity_poly.pdbx_strand_id
1 'polypeptide(L)'
;MTTASSKVAIKPLEDRIVVQPLDAEQTTASGLVIPDTAKEKPQEGVVLAIGPGRFEDGKRVELDVKVGDVVLYSKYGGTEVKYNGEEYLVLSARDVLAIVEK
;
A
#
# COMPACT_ATOMS: atom_id res chain seq x y z
N MET A 1 -8.37 19.38 -12.83
CA MET A 1 -7.09 18.79 -12.42
C MET A 1 -7.25 17.29 -12.50
N THR A 2 -6.43 16.68 -13.33
CA THR A 2 -6.58 15.33 -13.88
C THR A 2 -5.48 14.49 -13.26
N THR A 3 -5.80 13.34 -12.64
CA THR A 3 -4.72 12.41 -12.26
C THR A 3 -5.17 10.95 -12.34
N ALA A 4 -4.54 10.27 -13.30
CA ALA A 4 -4.17 8.86 -13.35
C ALA A 4 -5.20 7.82 -12.89
N SER A 5 -5.96 7.33 -13.87
CA SER A 5 -6.67 6.06 -13.81
C SER A 5 -5.66 4.91 -13.97
N SER A 6 -5.02 4.51 -12.88
CA SER A 6 -4.52 3.15 -12.73
C SER A 6 -5.72 2.22 -12.64
N LYS A 7 -5.64 1.07 -13.30
CA LYS A 7 -6.75 0.19 -13.68
C LYS A 7 -7.29 -0.64 -12.50
N VAL A 8 -7.45 -0.04 -11.33
CA VAL A 8 -8.09 -0.66 -10.17
C VAL A 8 -9.49 -0.06 -10.03
N ALA A 9 -10.52 -0.91 -10.11
CA ALA A 9 -11.92 -0.50 -9.93
C ALA A 9 -12.29 -0.32 -8.45
N ILE A 10 -11.32 0.05 -7.62
CA ILE A 10 -11.47 0.39 -6.21
C ILE A 10 -11.03 1.84 -6.06
N LYS A 11 -11.97 2.71 -5.70
CA LYS A 11 -11.70 4.11 -5.39
C LYS A 11 -11.64 4.27 -3.87
N PRO A 12 -10.45 4.42 -3.27
CA PRO A 12 -10.34 4.69 -1.84
C PRO A 12 -10.95 6.05 -1.48
N LEU A 13 -11.45 6.15 -0.24
CA LEU A 13 -12.06 7.35 0.32
C LEU A 13 -11.14 7.98 1.37
N GLU A 14 -11.36 9.26 1.67
CA GLU A 14 -10.60 10.01 2.68
C GLU A 14 -9.08 9.89 2.45
N ASP A 15 -8.32 9.59 3.50
CA ASP A 15 -6.87 9.39 3.50
C ASP A 15 -6.46 7.92 3.27
N ARG A 16 -7.34 7.11 2.70
CA ARG A 16 -7.05 5.71 2.41
C ARG A 16 -6.27 5.56 1.11
N ILE A 17 -5.48 4.50 1.03
CA ILE A 17 -4.78 4.08 -0.17
C ILE A 17 -5.02 2.60 -0.43
N VAL A 18 -5.00 2.21 -1.70
CA VAL A 18 -5.05 0.81 -2.12
C VAL A 18 -3.65 0.45 -2.60
N VAL A 19 -3.08 -0.59 -2.01
CA VAL A 19 -1.78 -1.13 -2.39
C VAL A 19 -1.90 -2.59 -2.79
N GLN A 20 -0.99 -3.03 -3.65
CA GLN A 20 -0.73 -4.44 -3.90
C GLN A 20 0.53 -4.84 -3.14
N PRO A 21 0.44 -5.76 -2.16
CA PRO A 21 1.61 -6.28 -1.45
C PRO A 21 2.63 -6.86 -2.43
N LEU A 22 3.90 -6.56 -2.22
CA LEU A 22 5.00 -7.21 -2.95
C LEU A 22 5.21 -8.63 -2.44
N ASP A 23 5.79 -9.52 -3.25
CA ASP A 23 6.18 -10.84 -2.77
C ASP A 23 7.26 -10.74 -1.68
N ALA A 24 7.16 -11.58 -0.65
CA ALA A 24 8.18 -11.65 0.39
C ALA A 24 9.52 -12.13 -0.19
N GLU A 25 10.64 -11.49 0.21
CA GLU A 25 11.99 -11.93 -0.16
C GLU A 25 12.21 -13.39 0.25
N GLN A 26 12.47 -14.24 -0.75
CA GLN A 26 12.67 -15.68 -0.52
C GLN A 26 14.09 -16.02 -0.04
N THR A 27 15.03 -15.07 -0.18
CA THR A 27 16.44 -15.27 0.10
C THR A 27 16.93 -14.11 0.96
N THR A 28 17.51 -14.42 2.13
CA THR A 28 18.15 -13.43 2.98
C THR A 28 19.42 -12.87 2.34
N ALA A 29 19.91 -11.72 2.80
CA ALA A 29 21.19 -11.13 2.35
C ALA A 29 22.40 -12.10 2.47
N SER A 30 22.30 -13.12 3.31
CA SER A 30 23.32 -14.17 3.51
C SER A 30 23.16 -15.39 2.57
N GLY A 31 22.19 -15.40 1.67
CA GLY A 31 21.92 -16.50 0.74
C GLY A 31 21.13 -17.68 1.33
N LEU A 32 20.64 -17.59 2.57
CA LEU A 32 19.77 -18.62 3.16
C LEU A 32 18.33 -18.49 2.62
N VAL A 33 17.80 -19.63 2.18
CA VAL A 33 16.40 -19.80 1.74
C VAL A 33 15.50 -19.88 2.96
N ILE A 34 14.50 -19.01 3.04
CA ILE A 34 13.52 -19.01 4.12
C ILE A 34 12.42 -20.04 3.79
N PRO A 35 12.18 -21.05 4.65
CA PRO A 35 11.09 -22.01 4.44
C PRO A 35 9.74 -21.29 4.42
N ASP A 36 8.80 -21.74 3.58
CA ASP A 36 7.52 -21.05 3.34
C ASP A 36 6.68 -20.80 4.61
N THR A 37 6.87 -21.60 5.66
CA THR A 37 6.19 -21.47 6.96
C THR A 37 6.74 -20.37 7.87
N ALA A 38 7.92 -19.81 7.57
CA ALA A 38 8.58 -18.77 8.34
C ALA A 38 8.61 -17.41 7.61
N LYS A 39 7.95 -17.30 6.45
CA LYS A 39 7.87 -16.05 5.70
C LYS A 39 6.98 -15.05 6.45
N GLU A 40 7.59 -13.95 6.88
CA GLU A 40 6.85 -12.82 7.41
C GLU A 40 6.03 -12.18 6.27
N LYS A 41 4.83 -11.67 6.59
CA LYS A 41 4.04 -10.95 5.58
C LYS A 41 4.84 -9.75 5.07
N PRO A 42 4.93 -9.55 3.76
CA PRO A 42 5.65 -8.44 3.17
C PRO A 42 5.03 -7.13 3.68
N GLN A 43 5.89 -6.27 4.22
CA GLN A 43 5.51 -4.95 4.71
C GLN A 43 5.66 -3.87 3.64
N GLU A 44 5.94 -4.26 2.41
CA GLU A 44 6.09 -3.39 1.26
C GLU A 44 5.01 -3.65 0.22
N GLY A 45 4.54 -2.61 -0.44
CA GLY A 45 3.52 -2.71 -1.49
C GLY A 45 3.55 -1.54 -2.45
N VAL A 46 3.05 -1.75 -3.67
CA VAL A 46 2.93 -0.71 -4.69
C VAL A 46 1.58 -0.03 -4.56
N VAL A 47 1.57 1.30 -4.50
CA VAL A 47 0.35 2.10 -4.45
C VAL A 47 -0.37 2.06 -5.79
N LEU A 48 -1.57 1.50 -5.80
CA LEU A 48 -2.41 1.39 -6.98
C LEU A 48 -3.46 2.50 -7.06
N ALA A 49 -3.97 2.99 -5.91
CA ALA A 49 -4.92 4.09 -5.89
C ALA A 49 -4.78 4.90 -4.59
N ILE A 50 -5.04 6.20 -4.66
CA ILE A 50 -5.02 7.10 -3.50
C ILE A 50 -6.38 7.77 -3.31
N GLY A 51 -6.75 7.90 -2.05
CA GLY A 51 -7.92 8.66 -1.65
C GLY A 51 -7.68 10.15 -1.88
N PRO A 52 -8.73 10.95 -1.89
CA PRO A 52 -8.58 12.38 -2.12
C PRO A 52 -7.93 13.13 -0.93
N GLY A 53 -7.63 12.47 0.19
CA GLY A 53 -7.07 13.06 1.41
C GLY A 53 -8.08 13.25 2.56
N ARG A 54 -7.60 13.54 3.77
CA ARG A 54 -8.48 13.85 4.92
C ARG A 54 -8.91 15.31 4.92
N PHE A 55 -9.97 15.63 5.65
CA PHE A 55 -10.31 17.03 5.96
C PHE A 55 -9.74 17.42 7.32
N GLU A 56 -9.03 18.54 7.36
CA GLU A 56 -8.64 19.23 8.59
C GLU A 56 -9.00 20.71 8.47
N ASP A 57 -9.70 21.23 9.49
CA ASP A 57 -10.10 22.64 9.57
C ASP A 57 -10.79 23.17 8.30
N GLY A 58 -11.64 22.34 7.69
CA GLY A 58 -12.39 22.67 6.47
C GLY A 58 -11.55 22.66 5.19
N LYS A 59 -10.27 22.31 5.26
CA LYS A 59 -9.37 22.13 4.11
C LYS A 59 -9.07 20.66 3.90
N ARG A 60 -8.89 20.29 2.64
CA ARG A 60 -8.47 18.94 2.26
C ARG A 60 -6.95 18.86 2.33
N VAL A 61 -6.45 17.94 3.15
CA VAL A 61 -5.02 17.63 3.30
C VAL A 61 -4.72 16.47 2.36
N GLU A 62 -3.87 16.71 1.38
CA GLU A 62 -3.44 15.71 0.41
C GLU A 62 -2.58 14.63 1.08
N LEU A 63 -2.45 13.49 0.42
CA LEU A 63 -1.58 12.41 0.86
C LEU A 63 -0.15 12.66 0.36
N ASP A 64 0.85 12.29 1.16
CA ASP A 64 2.26 12.39 0.77
C ASP A 64 2.68 11.32 -0.26
N VAL A 65 1.82 10.33 -0.51
CA VAL A 65 2.06 9.21 -1.43
C VAL A 65 1.33 9.40 -2.77
N LYS A 66 1.89 8.81 -3.82
CA LYS A 66 1.36 8.84 -5.18
C LYS A 66 1.15 7.44 -5.72
N VAL A 67 0.29 7.34 -6.73
CA VAL A 67 0.12 6.09 -7.49
C VAL A 67 1.44 5.70 -8.15
N GLY A 68 1.88 4.47 -7.92
CA GLY A 68 3.15 3.93 -8.39
C GLY A 68 4.26 3.92 -7.33
N ASP A 69 4.10 4.63 -6.21
CA ASP A 69 5.09 4.59 -5.13
C ASP A 69 5.15 3.21 -4.48
N VAL A 70 6.34 2.80 -4.06
CA VAL A 70 6.52 1.64 -3.18
C VAL A 70 6.50 2.17 -1.76
N VAL A 71 5.61 1.64 -0.93
CA VAL A 71 5.43 2.09 0.45
C VAL A 71 5.70 0.97 1.44
N LEU A 72 6.34 1.33 2.55
CA LEU A 72 6.47 0.48 3.73
C LEU A 72 5.29 0.77 4.66
N TYR A 73 4.62 -0.26 5.15
CA TYR A 73 3.47 -0.14 6.03
C TYR A 73 3.56 -1.02 7.29
N SER A 74 2.77 -0.66 8.30
CA SER A 74 2.70 -1.39 9.56
C SER A 74 2.25 -2.84 9.35
N LYS A 75 2.94 -3.79 9.99
CA LYS A 75 2.66 -5.24 9.94
C LYS A 75 1.21 -5.60 10.28
N TYR A 76 0.58 -4.81 11.14
CA TYR A 76 -0.79 -5.03 11.62
C TYR A 76 -1.77 -3.97 11.10
N GLY A 77 -1.34 -3.15 10.13
CA GLY A 77 -2.12 -2.07 9.54
C GLY A 77 -2.92 -2.53 8.32
N GLY A 78 -4.00 -1.80 8.04
CA GLY A 78 -4.82 -1.99 6.85
C GLY A 78 -5.85 -3.12 6.90
N THR A 79 -6.49 -3.34 5.76
CA THR A 79 -7.55 -4.34 5.57
C THR A 79 -7.31 -5.07 4.26
N GLU A 80 -7.20 -6.39 4.32
CA GLU A 80 -7.11 -7.26 3.14
C GLU A 80 -8.49 -7.32 2.46
N VAL A 81 -8.54 -7.00 1.18
CA VAL A 81 -9.76 -6.95 0.37
C VAL A 81 -9.56 -7.79 -0.89
N LYS A 82 -10.48 -8.71 -1.16
CA LYS A 82 -10.54 -9.45 -2.42
C LYS A 82 -11.57 -8.81 -3.34
N TYR A 83 -11.16 -8.42 -4.53
CA TYR A 83 -12.06 -7.82 -5.51
C TYR A 83 -11.66 -8.24 -6.93
N ASN A 84 -12.63 -8.66 -7.75
CA ASN A 84 -12.39 -9.20 -9.09
C ASN A 84 -11.36 -10.34 -9.17
N GLY A 85 -11.21 -11.12 -8.10
CA GLY A 85 -10.24 -12.23 -8.03
C GLY A 85 -8.81 -11.81 -7.69
N GLU A 86 -8.56 -10.53 -7.47
CA GLU A 86 -7.27 -9.99 -7.03
C GLU A 86 -7.31 -9.63 -5.54
N GLU A 87 -6.16 -9.74 -4.88
CA GLU A 87 -5.97 -9.39 -3.48
C GLU A 87 -5.32 -8.01 -3.37
N TYR A 88 -5.96 -7.14 -2.59
CA TYR A 88 -5.50 -5.79 -2.33
C TYR A 88 -5.39 -5.56 -0.83
N LEU A 89 -4.55 -4.61 -0.44
CA LEU A 89 -4.48 -4.11 0.93
C LEU A 89 -4.91 -2.64 0.94
N VAL A 90 -5.94 -2.33 1.72
CA VAL A 90 -6.40 -0.96 1.92
C VAL A 90 -5.79 -0.42 3.20
N LEU A 91 -4.98 0.61 3.10
CA LEU A 91 -4.28 1.24 4.23
C LEU A 91 -4.82 2.64 4.48
N SER A 92 -4.76 3.11 5.72
CA SER A 92 -4.89 4.54 6.02
C SER A 92 -3.52 5.23 5.96
N ALA A 93 -3.48 6.54 5.74
CA ALA A 93 -2.22 7.29 5.68
C ALA A 93 -1.32 7.06 6.91
N ARG A 94 -1.93 6.91 8.09
CA ARG A 94 -1.22 6.61 9.36
C ARG A 94 -0.56 5.22 9.42
N ASP A 95 -1.01 4.27 8.59
CA ASP A 95 -0.46 2.92 8.56
C ASP A 95 0.76 2.85 7.62
N VAL A 96 0.96 3.87 6.79
CA VAL A 96 2.12 4.03 5.92
C VAL A 96 3.26 4.65 6.73
N LEU A 97 4.38 3.96 6.76
CA LEU A 97 5.55 4.32 7.54
C LEU A 97 6.57 5.12 6.72
N ALA A 98 6.74 4.76 5.44
CA ALA A 98 7.70 5.41 4.54
C ALA A 98 7.37 5.13 3.06
N ILE A 99 7.90 5.98 2.17
CA ILE A 99 8.07 5.68 0.74
C ILE A 99 9.47 5.10 0.57
N VAL A 100 9.60 3.99 -0.13
CA VAL A 100 10.87 3.32 -0.40
C VAL A 100 11.43 3.89 -1.71
N GLU A 101 12.53 4.65 -1.61
CA GLU A 101 13.28 5.13 -2.77
C GLU A 101 14.34 4.09 -3.17
N LYS A 102 14.35 3.70 -4.46
CA LYS A 102 15.36 2.80 -5.05
C LYS A 102 16.23 3.55 -6.04
#